data_AF-A0A1C5N0E5-F1
#
_entry.id   AF-A0A1C5N0E5-F1
#
_cell.length_a   1.000
_cell.length_b   1.000
_cell.length_c   1.000
_cell.angle_alpha   90.00
_cell.angle_beta   90.00
_cell.angle_gamma   90.00
#
_symmetry.space_group_name_H-M   'P 1'
#
loop_
_entity.id
_entity.type
_entity.pdbx_description
1 polymer ?
#
loop_
_entity_poly.entity_id
_entity_poly.type
_entity_poly.pdbx_seq_one_letter_code
_entity_poly.pdbx_strand_id
1 'polypeptide(L)'
;MKRKVKKRAQRLLTLVLAACFMLAQPTEATQVVNGVNSTINTYYDGGYSIMGPTTVTIGQMINYYQANQAYPAFYANTDAPNIYVFCMMYMEECNAEGVRAEVAFAQAMKETGFLRYRGDVHIEQFNFAGLGATGNGNPGNSFPTVRMGIRAQVQHLKAYATSEPLNQEVVDPRYSLVNKGSAPYVEWLGKHENPTGIGWATAWGYGNSIVNDYIARMRNYSTYSTWYQGVNYEAVYNPDYYMLHNPDVAAVCGGSSDSLLSHFLNYGMKEGRQGIVYFDVNSYKRRYKDLRMAFGNDLKSYYLHYVYYGQSEHRIASGPVDNFDAVTVYNGVDYSPVYDYNYYVNKYPDIRAAFGDDDMAVLAHFVNYGMGEGRRGNEAFDINSYRNAYSDLRAAFGMDLKQYYLHYLYAGKSEKRVTSGVTELVNPLTVYNGVDYSSVYDYNYYINLYPDIRAAFGNDDRAVLAHFVNCGMAEGRRGNATFDVAAYRNKYADLQQAFGNDWKGYYEHYVQYGRLEGR
;
A
#
# COMPACT_ATOMS: atom_id res chain seq x y z
N MET A 1 -3.28 14.95 21.87
CA MET A 1 -2.27 14.96 20.79
C MET A 1 -2.55 13.99 19.62
N LYS A 2 -3.10 12.78 19.83
CA LYS A 2 -3.31 11.76 18.78
C LYS A 2 -4.41 12.06 17.72
N ARG A 3 -5.33 13.01 17.96
CA ARG A 3 -6.37 13.42 16.96
C ARG A 3 -5.89 14.42 15.89
N LYS A 4 -4.74 15.10 16.10
CA LYS A 4 -4.21 16.10 15.15
C LYS A 4 -3.38 15.48 14.00
N VAL A 5 -2.83 14.28 14.19
CA VAL A 5 -2.01 13.58 13.18
C VAL A 5 -2.89 12.87 12.15
N LYS A 6 -3.99 12.21 12.58
CA LYS A 6 -4.96 11.55 11.69
C LYS A 6 -5.67 12.52 10.73
N LYS A 7 -5.98 13.75 11.19
CA LYS A 7 -6.58 14.81 10.35
C LYS A 7 -5.60 15.44 9.35
N ARG A 8 -4.28 15.29 9.52
CA ARG A 8 -3.26 15.85 8.60
C ARG A 8 -2.98 14.90 7.43
N ALA A 9 -2.91 13.59 7.68
CA ALA A 9 -2.77 12.58 6.63
C ALA A 9 -4.00 12.51 5.70
N GLN A 10 -5.20 12.61 6.27
CA GLN A 10 -6.45 12.55 5.50
C GLN A 10 -6.75 13.85 4.72
N ARG A 11 -6.24 15.02 5.15
CA ARG A 11 -6.39 16.30 4.43
C ARG A 11 -5.35 16.51 3.32
N LEU A 12 -4.17 15.91 3.42
CA LEU A 12 -3.20 15.95 2.32
C LEU A 12 -3.61 15.05 1.14
N LEU A 13 -4.27 13.92 1.42
CA LEU A 13 -4.74 13.00 0.37
C LEU A 13 -5.86 13.62 -0.49
N THR A 14 -6.71 14.47 0.07
CA THR A 14 -7.81 15.13 -0.67
C THR A 14 -7.36 16.31 -1.53
N LEU A 15 -6.20 16.92 -1.23
CA LEU A 15 -5.68 18.08 -2.00
C LEU A 15 -4.85 17.68 -3.22
N VAL A 16 -4.25 16.48 -3.22
CA VAL A 16 -3.48 15.97 -4.37
C VAL A 16 -4.39 15.26 -5.40
N LEU A 17 -5.50 14.66 -4.96
CA LEU A 17 -6.46 13.99 -5.85
C LEU A 17 -7.37 14.95 -6.64
N ALA A 18 -7.51 16.21 -6.22
CA ALA A 18 -8.41 17.18 -6.87
C ALA A 18 -7.78 17.91 -8.08
N ALA A 19 -6.49 17.75 -8.35
CA ALA A 19 -5.82 18.37 -9.51
C ALA A 19 -5.72 17.44 -10.73
N CYS A 20 -6.07 16.15 -10.61
CA CYS A 20 -5.88 15.16 -11.69
C CYS A 20 -7.16 14.80 -12.47
N PHE A 21 -8.27 15.49 -12.27
CA PHE A 21 -9.50 15.25 -13.05
C PHE A 21 -10.01 16.55 -13.68
N MET A 22 -9.38 16.95 -14.78
CA MET A 22 -10.08 17.63 -15.88
C MET A 22 -9.80 16.88 -17.17
N LEU A 23 -10.89 16.52 -17.84
CA LEU A 23 -10.98 15.59 -18.96
C LEU A 23 -10.34 16.17 -20.23
N ALA A 24 -9.50 15.37 -20.87
CA ALA A 24 -9.35 15.39 -22.33
C ALA A 24 -9.68 13.97 -22.83
N GLN A 25 -10.71 13.88 -23.67
CA GLN A 25 -11.12 12.62 -24.29
C GLN A 25 -10.06 12.11 -25.27
N PRO A 26 -9.93 10.79 -25.48
CA PRO A 26 -8.94 10.24 -26.40
C PRO A 26 -9.37 10.52 -27.85
N THR A 27 -8.55 11.26 -28.58
CA THR A 27 -8.65 11.35 -30.05
C THR A 27 -8.20 10.03 -30.69
N GLU A 28 -8.87 9.67 -31.77
CA GLU A 28 -8.82 8.39 -32.47
C GLU A 28 -7.41 7.88 -32.79
N ALA A 29 -7.26 6.56 -32.64
CA ALA A 29 -6.04 5.80 -32.90
C ALA A 29 -5.60 5.93 -34.37
N THR A 30 -4.45 6.56 -34.58
CA THR A 30 -3.71 6.44 -35.84
C THR A 30 -2.88 5.16 -35.79
N GLN A 31 -3.00 4.33 -36.83
CA GLN A 31 -2.38 3.01 -36.91
C GLN A 31 -0.85 3.06 -36.77
N VAL A 32 -0.33 2.20 -35.89
CA VAL A 32 1.11 1.99 -35.70
C VAL A 32 1.66 1.18 -36.87
N VAL A 33 2.52 1.79 -37.68
CA VAL A 33 3.33 1.08 -38.67
C VAL A 33 4.52 0.46 -37.95
N ASN A 34 4.64 -0.86 -38.05
CA ASN A 34 5.71 -1.66 -37.49
C ASN A 34 7.10 -1.25 -38.00
N GLY A 35 8.05 -1.19 -37.07
CA GLY A 35 9.44 -1.59 -37.25
C GLY A 35 10.14 -1.09 -38.51
N VAL A 36 10.58 0.16 -38.49
CA VAL A 36 11.74 0.57 -39.28
C VAL A 36 12.73 1.20 -38.30
N ASN A 37 13.89 0.55 -38.15
CA ASN A 37 15.12 1.19 -37.69
C ASN A 37 15.46 2.27 -38.72
N SER A 38 14.74 3.39 -38.66
CA SER A 38 14.97 4.52 -39.54
C SER A 38 16.09 5.32 -38.91
N THR A 39 17.29 5.13 -39.43
CA THR A 39 18.24 6.23 -39.50
C THR A 39 17.55 7.36 -40.25
N ILE A 40 16.78 8.19 -39.53
CA ILE A 40 16.27 9.45 -40.07
C ILE A 40 17.52 10.21 -40.46
N ASN A 41 17.74 10.30 -41.76
CA ASN A 41 18.87 10.99 -42.34
C ASN A 41 18.66 12.49 -42.04
N THR A 42 19.13 12.94 -40.87
CA THR A 42 19.06 14.33 -40.42
C THR A 42 20.09 15.21 -41.12
N TYR A 43 20.93 14.61 -41.97
CA TYR A 43 21.79 15.29 -42.92
C TYR A 43 21.07 15.40 -44.26
N TYR A 44 20.40 16.53 -44.48
CA TYR A 44 20.23 17.02 -45.85
C TYR A 44 21.52 17.75 -46.25
N ASP A 45 21.77 17.82 -47.55
CA ASP A 45 22.85 18.55 -48.22
C ASP A 45 23.03 19.97 -47.64
N GLY A 46 23.78 20.09 -46.52
CA GLY A 46 23.89 21.32 -45.72
C GLY A 46 24.11 21.20 -44.20
N GLY A 47 23.74 20.10 -43.51
CA GLY A 47 23.99 19.90 -42.06
C GLY A 47 22.77 19.45 -41.22
N TYR A 48 22.88 19.46 -39.89
CA TYR A 48 21.80 19.12 -38.95
C TYR A 48 20.80 20.28 -38.83
N SER A 49 19.58 20.14 -39.35
CA SER A 49 18.57 21.21 -39.33
C SER A 49 18.18 21.64 -37.91
N ILE A 50 18.07 22.94 -37.64
CA ILE A 50 17.54 23.48 -36.37
C ILE A 50 16.02 23.31 -36.30
N MET A 51 15.34 23.54 -37.43
CA MET A 51 13.89 23.37 -37.55
C MET A 51 13.51 21.91 -37.82
N GLY A 52 12.28 21.55 -37.49
CA GLY A 52 11.68 20.25 -37.77
C GLY A 52 11.23 19.50 -36.52
N PRO A 53 10.66 18.30 -36.69
CA PRO A 53 10.17 17.51 -35.56
C PRO A 53 11.33 17.07 -34.67
N THR A 54 11.15 17.24 -33.36
CA THR A 54 12.03 16.70 -32.32
C THR A 54 12.23 15.20 -32.52
N THR A 55 13.48 14.72 -32.41
CA THR A 55 13.83 13.30 -32.67
C THR A 55 14.23 12.51 -31.43
N VAL A 56 14.28 13.15 -30.27
CA VAL A 56 14.56 12.51 -28.98
C VAL A 56 13.31 12.48 -28.10
N THR A 57 13.24 11.53 -27.17
CA THR A 57 12.19 11.53 -26.15
C THR A 57 12.59 12.38 -24.94
N ILE A 58 11.61 12.79 -24.13
CA ILE A 58 11.87 13.39 -22.80
C ILE A 58 12.76 12.47 -21.95
N GLY A 59 12.55 11.16 -22.03
CA GLY A 59 13.38 10.16 -21.33
C GLY A 59 14.84 10.24 -21.72
N GLN A 60 15.16 10.38 -23.01
CA GLN A 60 16.55 10.55 -23.47
C GLN A 60 17.17 11.84 -22.93
N MET A 61 16.42 12.95 -22.90
CA MET A 61 16.91 14.23 -22.35
C MET A 61 17.19 14.12 -20.84
N ILE A 62 16.28 13.51 -20.07
CA ILE A 62 16.42 13.29 -18.63
C ILE A 62 17.61 12.36 -18.33
N ASN A 63 17.66 11.19 -18.99
CA ASN A 63 18.71 10.19 -18.78
C ASN A 63 20.09 10.75 -19.14
N TYR A 64 20.18 11.50 -20.24
CA TYR A 64 21.41 12.19 -20.63
C TYR A 64 21.84 13.22 -19.58
N TYR A 65 20.90 14.03 -19.07
CA TYR A 65 21.20 15.01 -18.03
C TYR A 65 21.71 14.34 -16.75
N GLN A 66 20.96 13.37 -16.22
CA GLN A 66 21.25 12.71 -14.94
C GLN A 66 22.57 11.93 -14.97
N ALA A 67 22.96 11.40 -16.12
CA ALA A 67 24.27 10.75 -16.28
C ALA A 67 25.45 11.73 -16.23
N ASN A 68 25.20 13.02 -16.43
CA ASN A 68 26.23 14.05 -16.44
C ASN A 68 26.24 14.90 -15.18
N GLN A 69 25.09 15.25 -14.60
CA GLN A 69 24.97 16.12 -13.41
C GLN A 69 23.71 15.84 -12.59
N ALA A 70 23.76 16.20 -11.30
CA ALA A 70 22.57 16.30 -10.46
C ALA A 70 21.81 17.61 -10.75
N TYR A 71 20.48 17.53 -10.78
CA TYR A 71 19.65 18.72 -11.04
C TYR A 71 19.77 19.73 -9.89
N PRO A 72 20.04 21.02 -10.16
CA PRO A 72 20.32 21.99 -9.09
C PRO A 72 19.14 22.16 -8.15
N ALA A 73 19.38 22.00 -6.86
CA ALA A 73 18.39 22.25 -5.81
C ALA A 73 17.85 23.70 -5.82
N PHE A 74 18.60 24.62 -6.45
CA PHE A 74 18.18 26.00 -6.69
C PHE A 74 16.80 26.09 -7.36
N TYR A 75 16.52 25.23 -8.33
CA TYR A 75 15.27 25.28 -9.09
C TYR A 75 14.06 24.76 -8.32
N ALA A 76 14.22 24.16 -7.14
CA ALA A 76 13.12 23.52 -6.40
C ALA A 76 11.92 24.45 -6.12
N ASN A 77 12.14 25.77 -6.07
CA ASN A 77 11.12 26.80 -5.84
C ASN A 77 10.80 27.66 -7.09
N THR A 78 11.20 27.22 -8.28
CA THR A 78 10.87 27.89 -9.55
C THR A 78 9.75 27.16 -10.29
N ASP A 79 9.41 27.62 -11.49
CA ASP A 79 8.48 26.95 -12.39
C ASP A 79 9.03 25.63 -12.98
N ALA A 80 10.30 25.29 -12.75
CA ALA A 80 10.92 24.02 -13.16
C ALA A 80 11.57 23.26 -11.99
N PRO A 81 10.78 22.76 -11.02
CA PRO A 81 11.29 22.23 -9.75
C PRO A 81 12.12 20.93 -9.87
N ASN A 82 12.07 20.26 -11.01
CA ASN A 82 12.83 19.04 -11.28
C ASN A 82 13.17 18.92 -12.77
N ILE A 83 14.09 18.00 -13.08
CA ILE A 83 14.58 17.76 -14.44
C ILE A 83 13.47 17.35 -15.43
N TYR A 84 12.43 16.65 -14.95
CA TYR A 84 11.30 16.28 -15.81
C TYR A 84 10.56 17.52 -16.30
N VAL A 85 10.18 18.44 -15.39
CA VAL A 85 9.49 19.68 -15.76
C VAL A 85 10.38 20.54 -16.67
N PHE A 86 11.69 20.59 -16.41
CA PHE A 86 12.65 21.31 -17.24
C PHE A 86 12.72 20.77 -18.68
N CYS A 87 12.90 19.45 -18.85
CA CYS A 87 12.92 18.83 -20.18
C CYS A 87 11.56 18.94 -20.89
N MET A 88 10.46 18.80 -20.15
CA MET A 88 9.10 18.98 -20.68
C MET A 88 8.89 20.40 -21.21
N MET A 89 9.35 21.43 -20.50
CA MET A 89 9.31 22.82 -20.99
C MET A 89 10.07 22.99 -22.31
N TYR A 90 11.25 22.39 -22.45
CA TYR A 90 11.98 22.40 -23.73
C TYR A 90 11.14 21.76 -24.84
N MET A 91 10.54 20.59 -24.60
CA MET A 91 9.69 19.93 -25.61
C MET A 91 8.54 20.83 -26.03
N GLU A 92 7.81 21.40 -25.08
CA GLU A 92 6.65 22.26 -25.35
C GLU A 92 7.03 23.53 -26.12
N GLU A 93 8.01 24.28 -25.63
CA GLU A 93 8.41 25.55 -26.24
C GLU A 93 9.04 25.34 -27.63
N CYS A 94 9.85 24.29 -27.79
CA CYS A 94 10.46 23.96 -29.09
C CYS A 94 9.41 23.49 -30.11
N ASN A 95 8.50 22.59 -29.71
CA ASN A 95 7.44 22.10 -30.59
C ASN A 95 6.48 23.23 -30.99
N ALA A 96 6.18 24.16 -30.10
CA ALA A 96 5.33 25.32 -30.40
C ALA A 96 5.94 26.21 -31.51
N GLU A 97 7.27 26.31 -31.58
CA GLU A 97 7.97 27.11 -32.58
C GLU A 97 8.46 26.30 -33.79
N GLY A 98 8.37 24.97 -33.76
CA GLY A 98 8.90 24.08 -34.80
C GLY A 98 10.43 23.91 -34.74
N VAL A 99 11.05 24.29 -33.62
CA VAL A 99 12.47 24.06 -33.33
C VAL A 99 12.63 22.65 -32.77
N ARG A 100 13.72 21.96 -33.09
CA ARG A 100 14.02 20.64 -32.52
C ARG A 100 14.45 20.77 -31.06
N ALA A 101 13.76 20.09 -30.15
CA ALA A 101 14.03 20.21 -28.71
C ALA A 101 15.45 19.74 -28.34
N GLU A 102 15.97 18.70 -29.01
CA GLU A 102 17.35 18.25 -28.79
C GLU A 102 18.40 19.32 -29.09
N VAL A 103 18.13 20.24 -30.02
CA VAL A 103 19.06 21.32 -30.40
C VAL A 103 19.13 22.36 -29.29
N ALA A 104 17.98 22.89 -28.88
CA ALA A 104 17.91 23.91 -27.84
C ALA A 104 18.42 23.37 -26.50
N PHE A 105 18.06 22.14 -26.15
CA PHE A 105 18.52 21.51 -24.92
C PHE A 105 20.03 21.21 -24.95
N ALA A 106 20.56 20.65 -26.04
CA ALA A 106 21.99 20.41 -26.19
C ALA A 106 22.81 21.70 -26.12
N GLN A 107 22.35 22.76 -26.80
CA GLN A 107 22.97 24.08 -26.71
C GLN A 107 22.96 24.58 -25.26
N ALA A 108 21.83 24.47 -24.55
CA ALA A 108 21.76 24.88 -23.16
C ALA A 108 22.73 24.13 -22.26
N MET A 109 22.88 22.81 -22.45
CA MET A 109 23.85 22.01 -21.69
C MET A 109 25.29 22.43 -21.99
N LYS A 110 25.60 22.80 -23.23
CA LYS A 110 26.91 23.32 -23.63
C LYS A 110 27.18 24.69 -22.99
N GLU A 111 26.25 25.63 -23.12
CA GLU A 111 26.40 27.02 -22.67
C GLU A 111 26.50 27.12 -21.14
N THR A 112 25.64 26.38 -20.44
CA THR A 112 25.59 26.42 -18.97
C THR A 112 26.53 25.41 -18.32
N GLY A 113 27.18 24.55 -19.11
CA GLY A 113 27.92 23.40 -18.61
C GLY A 113 27.06 22.49 -17.75
N PHE A 114 25.88 22.09 -18.25
CA PHE A 114 24.86 21.29 -17.57
C PHE A 114 24.25 21.99 -16.33
N LEU A 115 23.81 23.24 -16.50
CA LEU A 115 23.19 24.09 -15.48
C LEU A 115 24.12 24.41 -14.29
N ARG A 116 25.44 24.35 -14.50
CA ARG A 116 26.44 24.71 -13.48
C ARG A 116 26.87 26.18 -13.53
N TYR A 117 26.69 26.84 -14.68
CA TYR A 117 26.98 28.27 -14.88
C TYR A 117 28.40 28.66 -14.47
N ARG A 118 29.38 28.25 -15.28
CA ARG A 118 30.82 28.44 -15.01
C ARG A 118 31.42 29.73 -15.59
N GLY A 119 30.61 30.55 -16.24
CA GLY A 119 31.04 31.78 -16.91
C GLY A 119 30.35 33.02 -16.33
N ASP A 120 30.21 34.06 -17.15
CA ASP A 120 29.62 35.34 -16.73
C ASP A 120 28.09 35.25 -16.48
N VAL A 121 27.42 34.23 -17.03
CA VAL A 121 25.98 34.02 -16.81
C VAL A 121 25.77 33.23 -15.53
N HIS A 122 24.82 33.66 -14.71
CA HIS A 122 24.46 33.09 -13.41
C HIS A 122 23.11 32.35 -13.45
N ILE A 123 22.93 31.43 -12.50
CA ILE A 123 21.80 30.49 -12.44
C ILE A 123 20.44 31.19 -12.27
N GLU A 124 20.40 32.31 -11.55
CA GLU A 124 19.21 33.13 -11.32
C GLU A 124 18.73 33.91 -12.55
N GLN A 125 19.54 34.02 -13.60
CA GLN A 125 19.17 34.75 -14.81
C GLN A 125 18.24 33.94 -15.71
N PHE A 126 18.14 32.62 -15.51
CA PHE A 126 17.44 31.70 -16.42
C PHE A 126 17.84 31.89 -17.89
N ASN A 127 19.10 32.29 -18.13
CA ASN A 127 19.63 32.55 -19.45
C ASN A 127 20.41 31.32 -19.93
N PHE A 128 19.70 30.37 -20.50
CA PHE A 128 20.25 29.06 -20.85
C PHE A 128 21.17 29.08 -22.09
N ALA A 129 21.20 30.18 -22.84
CA ALA A 129 21.93 30.27 -24.09
C ALA A 129 22.93 31.44 -24.16
N GLY A 130 23.23 32.07 -23.02
CA GLY A 130 24.16 33.20 -22.96
C GLY A 130 23.69 34.44 -23.72
N LEU A 131 22.38 34.65 -23.86
CA LEU A 131 21.83 35.76 -24.63
C LEU A 131 22.30 37.11 -24.07
N GLY A 132 23.02 37.88 -24.89
CA GLY A 132 23.53 39.20 -24.52
C GLY A 132 24.78 39.18 -23.63
N ALA A 133 25.30 38.01 -23.25
CA ALA A 133 26.58 37.92 -22.57
C ALA A 133 27.71 38.23 -23.57
N THR A 134 28.70 39.01 -23.16
CA THR A 134 29.78 39.49 -24.06
C THR A 134 31.18 39.15 -23.57
N GLY A 135 31.30 38.43 -22.46
CA GLY A 135 32.58 38.22 -21.78
C GLY A 135 32.93 39.37 -20.82
N ASN A 136 34.06 39.23 -20.12
CA ASN A 136 34.63 40.24 -19.22
C ASN A 136 33.69 40.67 -18.09
N GLY A 137 32.86 39.76 -17.58
CA GLY A 137 31.96 40.02 -16.45
C GLY A 137 30.64 40.68 -16.83
N ASN A 138 30.28 40.76 -18.12
CA ASN A 138 28.93 41.15 -18.54
C ASN A 138 28.01 39.93 -18.59
N PRO A 139 27.04 39.79 -17.65
CA PRO A 139 26.23 38.59 -17.47
C PRO A 139 25.12 38.44 -18.52
N GLY A 140 24.88 39.45 -19.36
CA GLY A 140 23.84 39.43 -20.37
C GLY A 140 22.42 39.53 -19.81
N ASN A 141 21.45 38.98 -20.54
CA ASN A 141 20.03 39.12 -20.23
C ASN A 141 19.59 38.22 -19.06
N SER A 142 18.49 38.59 -18.41
CA SER A 142 17.82 37.80 -17.38
C SER A 142 16.35 37.66 -17.71
N PHE A 143 15.77 36.50 -17.39
CA PHE A 143 14.37 36.19 -17.64
C PHE A 143 13.63 35.97 -16.31
N PRO A 144 12.35 36.33 -16.20
CA PRO A 144 11.60 36.19 -14.95
C PRO A 144 11.37 34.76 -14.48
N THR A 145 11.24 33.80 -15.41
CA THR A 145 10.98 32.39 -15.11
C THR A 145 11.82 31.48 -15.99
N VAL A 146 11.97 30.21 -15.58
CA VAL A 146 12.67 29.19 -16.38
C VAL A 146 12.03 29.04 -17.74
N ARG A 147 10.69 28.94 -17.81
CA ARG A 147 9.96 28.85 -19.08
C ARG A 147 10.24 30.03 -20.00
N MET A 148 10.28 31.26 -19.47
CA MET A 148 10.59 32.45 -20.28
C MET A 148 12.02 32.44 -20.82
N GLY A 149 12.98 31.97 -20.01
CA GLY A 149 14.36 31.78 -20.46
C GLY A 149 14.49 30.76 -21.59
N ILE A 150 13.82 29.61 -21.46
CA ILE A 150 13.76 28.58 -22.51
C ILE A 150 13.11 29.17 -23.77
N ARG A 151 11.95 29.84 -23.63
CA ARG A 151 11.26 30.46 -24.76
C ARG A 151 12.14 31.46 -25.50
N ALA A 152 12.85 32.32 -24.78
CA ALA A 152 13.76 33.30 -25.39
C ALA A 152 14.87 32.62 -26.21
N GLN A 153 15.49 31.56 -25.67
CA GLN A 153 16.45 30.76 -26.42
C GLN A 153 15.84 30.17 -27.69
N VAL A 154 14.66 29.54 -27.58
CA VAL A 154 13.98 28.89 -28.71
C VAL A 154 13.64 29.91 -29.81
N GLN A 155 13.15 31.09 -29.43
CA GLN A 155 12.87 32.18 -30.36
C GLN A 155 14.14 32.67 -31.06
N HIS A 156 15.26 32.77 -30.33
CA HIS A 156 16.56 33.14 -30.90
C HIS A 156 17.05 32.09 -31.91
N LEU A 157 16.93 30.80 -31.57
CA LEU A 157 17.27 29.70 -32.49
C LEU A 157 16.40 29.72 -33.74
N LYS A 158 15.07 29.91 -33.59
CA LYS A 158 14.16 30.05 -34.74
C LYS A 158 14.54 31.23 -35.63
N ALA A 159 14.91 32.37 -35.03
CA ALA A 159 15.37 33.53 -35.77
C ALA A 159 16.60 33.22 -36.63
N TYR A 160 17.59 32.50 -36.09
CA TYR A 160 18.73 32.05 -36.88
C TYR A 160 18.32 31.08 -37.97
N ALA A 161 17.40 30.17 -37.69
CA ALA A 161 17.08 29.06 -38.57
C ALA A 161 16.16 29.44 -39.75
N THR A 162 15.27 30.42 -39.59
CA THR A 162 14.27 30.77 -40.61
C THR A 162 13.82 32.23 -40.53
N SER A 163 13.21 32.72 -41.61
CA SER A 163 12.48 33.99 -41.67
C SER A 163 10.99 33.89 -41.31
N GLU A 164 10.49 32.68 -41.05
CA GLU A 164 9.10 32.47 -40.62
C GLU A 164 8.83 33.19 -39.28
N PRO A 165 7.63 33.79 -39.11
CA PRO A 165 7.27 34.49 -37.88
C PRO A 165 7.21 33.53 -36.68
N LEU A 166 7.34 34.10 -35.47
CA LEU A 166 7.11 33.37 -34.23
C LEU A 166 5.64 32.96 -34.12
N ASN A 167 5.41 31.79 -33.52
CA ASN A 167 4.06 31.30 -33.22
C ASN A 167 3.59 31.78 -31.84
N GLN A 168 4.53 32.17 -30.96
CA GLN A 168 4.27 32.70 -29.64
C GLN A 168 4.71 34.16 -29.49
N GLU A 169 4.23 34.83 -28.44
CA GLU A 169 4.63 36.20 -28.11
C GLU A 169 6.15 36.30 -27.87
N VAL A 170 6.77 37.36 -28.40
CA VAL A 170 8.21 37.58 -28.30
C VAL A 170 8.63 37.86 -26.85
N VAL A 171 9.57 37.05 -26.36
CA VAL A 171 10.21 37.19 -25.03
C VAL A 171 11.70 37.45 -25.18
N ASP A 172 12.32 37.02 -26.27
CA ASP A 172 13.72 37.33 -26.57
C ASP A 172 13.90 38.83 -26.93
N PRO A 173 14.55 39.64 -26.09
CA PRO A 173 14.75 41.07 -26.35
C PRO A 173 15.73 41.32 -27.51
N ARG A 174 16.44 40.29 -27.98
CA ARG A 174 17.39 40.37 -29.10
C ARG A 174 16.80 39.79 -30.38
N TYR A 175 15.55 39.36 -30.40
CA TYR A 175 14.95 38.67 -31.54
C TYR A 175 15.07 39.50 -32.82
N SER A 176 14.77 40.80 -32.76
CA SER A 176 14.84 41.72 -33.91
C SER A 176 16.27 42.00 -34.40
N LEU A 177 17.30 41.68 -33.61
CA LEU A 177 18.71 41.91 -33.96
C LEU A 177 19.31 40.76 -34.78
N VAL A 178 18.64 39.61 -34.83
CA VAL A 178 19.13 38.42 -35.55
C VAL A 178 18.85 38.56 -37.04
N ASN A 179 19.88 38.31 -37.87
CA ASN A 179 19.72 38.17 -39.31
C ASN A 179 18.91 36.90 -39.60
N LYS A 180 17.64 37.07 -39.95
CA LYS A 180 16.69 35.96 -40.04
C LYS A 180 17.10 34.94 -41.10
N GLY A 181 17.03 33.65 -40.75
CA GLY A 181 17.39 32.56 -41.66
C GLY A 181 18.89 32.46 -41.98
N SER A 182 19.77 33.15 -41.24
CA SER A 182 21.21 33.15 -41.50
C SER A 182 21.92 31.84 -41.14
N ALA A 183 21.33 30.97 -40.33
CA ALA A 183 21.88 29.67 -39.95
C ALA A 183 20.80 28.58 -39.83
N PRO A 184 20.32 28.00 -40.95
CA PRO A 184 19.33 26.91 -40.93
C PRO A 184 19.82 25.61 -40.27
N TYR A 185 21.14 25.39 -40.25
CA TYR A 185 21.78 24.19 -39.70
C TYR A 185 22.54 24.51 -38.40
N VAL A 186 22.56 23.56 -37.46
CA VAL A 186 23.21 23.71 -36.15
C VAL A 186 24.69 24.03 -36.29
N GLU A 187 25.38 23.37 -37.23
CA GLU A 187 26.79 23.59 -37.55
C GLU A 187 27.05 25.06 -37.90
N TRP A 188 26.11 25.70 -38.60
CA TRP A 188 26.18 27.11 -39.04
C TRP A 188 25.86 28.12 -37.93
N LEU A 189 25.53 27.67 -36.72
CA LEU A 189 25.57 28.54 -35.54
C LEU A 189 27.02 28.94 -35.20
N GLY A 190 28.02 28.18 -35.64
CA GLY A 190 29.42 28.59 -35.60
C GLY A 190 29.73 29.56 -36.74
N LYS A 191 30.27 30.74 -36.40
CA LYS A 191 30.58 31.79 -37.39
C LYS A 191 31.57 31.31 -38.46
N HIS A 192 32.52 30.46 -38.09
CA HIS A 192 33.57 29.97 -38.98
C HIS A 192 33.06 28.88 -39.94
N GLU A 193 32.04 28.15 -39.52
CA GLU A 193 31.41 27.08 -40.27
C GLU A 193 30.25 27.56 -41.14
N ASN A 194 29.71 28.75 -40.86
CA ASN A 194 28.65 29.34 -41.65
C ASN A 194 29.20 29.96 -42.96
N PRO A 195 28.68 29.58 -44.14
CA PRO A 195 29.11 30.13 -45.43
C PRO A 195 28.98 31.65 -45.56
N THR A 196 28.06 32.27 -44.83
CA THR A 196 27.84 33.73 -44.82
C THR A 196 28.71 34.47 -43.80
N GLY A 197 29.43 33.74 -42.94
CA GLY A 197 30.21 34.32 -41.85
C GLY A 197 29.37 34.97 -40.76
N ILE A 198 28.06 34.68 -40.70
CA ILE A 198 27.12 35.14 -39.65
C ILE A 198 26.80 33.92 -38.79
N GLY A 199 26.93 34.01 -37.47
CA GLY A 199 26.65 32.88 -36.58
C GLY A 199 26.31 33.33 -35.17
N TRP A 200 25.92 32.38 -34.33
CA TRP A 200 25.66 32.57 -32.90
C TRP A 200 26.96 32.81 -32.13
N ALA A 201 27.99 32.00 -32.39
CA ALA A 201 29.24 32.01 -31.65
C ALA A 201 30.45 32.17 -32.56
N THR A 202 31.50 32.83 -32.06
CA THR A 202 32.77 33.03 -32.78
C THR A 202 33.78 31.91 -32.52
N ALA A 203 33.48 30.96 -31.63
CA ALA A 203 34.36 29.84 -31.38
C ALA A 203 34.35 28.85 -32.55
N TRP A 204 35.53 28.40 -32.96
CA TRP A 204 35.68 27.33 -33.97
C TRP A 204 34.98 26.05 -33.52
N GLY A 205 34.25 25.42 -34.43
CA GLY A 205 33.56 24.16 -34.20
C GLY A 205 32.37 24.24 -33.23
N TYR A 206 31.85 25.43 -32.94
CA TYR A 206 30.76 25.60 -31.98
C TYR A 206 29.54 24.72 -32.29
N GLY A 207 29.00 24.84 -33.51
CA GLY A 207 27.83 24.08 -33.95
C GLY A 207 28.12 22.58 -34.08
N ASN A 208 29.30 22.23 -34.63
CA ASN A 208 29.77 20.85 -34.71
C ASN A 208 29.80 20.17 -33.33
N SER A 209 30.23 20.88 -32.30
CA SER A 209 30.25 20.35 -30.93
C SER A 209 28.84 20.09 -30.39
N ILE A 210 27.86 20.97 -30.67
CA ILE A 210 26.46 20.71 -30.28
C ILE A 210 25.96 19.40 -30.90
N VAL A 211 26.23 19.18 -32.19
CA VAL A 211 25.80 17.96 -32.90
C VAL A 211 26.54 16.73 -32.37
N ASN A 212 27.87 16.76 -32.36
CA ASN A 212 28.71 15.58 -32.14
C ASN A 212 28.92 15.23 -30.66
N ASP A 213 29.02 16.25 -29.79
CA ASP A 213 29.35 16.03 -28.38
C ASP A 213 28.10 15.96 -27.48
N TYR A 214 26.99 16.57 -27.92
CA TYR A 214 25.77 16.65 -27.11
C TYR A 214 24.60 15.88 -27.72
N ILE A 215 24.14 16.24 -28.93
CA ILE A 215 22.97 15.59 -29.56
C ILE A 215 23.26 14.09 -29.82
N ALA A 216 24.41 13.77 -30.42
CA ALA A 216 24.77 12.38 -30.70
C ALA A 216 24.87 11.52 -29.44
N ARG A 217 25.36 12.08 -28.32
CA ARG A 217 25.41 11.37 -27.03
C ARG A 217 24.03 11.17 -26.44
N MET A 218 23.19 12.20 -26.44
CA MET A 218 21.82 12.15 -25.89
C MET A 218 20.98 11.07 -26.57
N ARG A 219 21.12 10.90 -27.89
CA ARG A 219 20.42 9.86 -28.67
C ARG A 219 20.79 8.42 -28.27
N ASN A 220 21.93 8.21 -27.63
CA ASN A 220 22.38 6.88 -27.19
C ASN A 220 21.83 6.49 -25.80
N TYR A 221 21.08 7.37 -25.14
CA TYR A 221 20.42 7.03 -23.87
C TYR A 221 19.09 6.31 -24.09
N SER A 222 18.67 5.54 -23.09
CA SER A 222 17.38 4.85 -23.11
C SER A 222 16.24 5.85 -23.32
N THR A 223 15.28 5.47 -24.16
CA THR A 223 14.03 6.22 -24.36
C THR A 223 13.09 6.12 -23.16
N TYR A 224 13.33 5.14 -22.28
CA TYR A 224 12.55 4.87 -21.07
C TYR A 224 12.96 5.76 -19.91
N SER A 225 11.96 6.38 -19.28
CA SER A 225 12.09 7.22 -18.09
C SER A 225 11.42 6.55 -16.89
N THR A 226 11.92 6.84 -15.69
CA THR A 226 11.28 6.52 -14.42
C THR A 226 10.40 7.67 -13.90
N TRP A 227 10.42 8.81 -14.57
CA TRP A 227 9.61 9.98 -14.21
C TRP A 227 8.23 9.93 -14.86
N TYR A 228 7.20 10.18 -14.06
CA TYR A 228 5.83 10.35 -14.54
C TYR A 228 5.16 11.48 -13.77
N GLN A 229 4.63 12.48 -14.47
CA GLN A 229 3.91 13.63 -13.88
C GLN A 229 4.66 14.28 -12.70
N GLY A 230 5.99 14.42 -12.81
CA GLY A 230 6.82 15.06 -11.79
C GLY A 230 7.21 14.18 -10.60
N VAL A 231 6.87 12.88 -10.60
CA VAL A 231 7.29 11.90 -9.58
C VAL A 231 8.32 10.95 -10.18
N ASN A 232 9.42 10.69 -9.47
CA ASN A 232 10.41 9.70 -9.85
C ASN A 232 10.09 8.34 -9.21
N TYR A 233 9.89 7.31 -10.03
CA TYR A 233 9.57 5.94 -9.60
C TYR A 233 10.77 5.00 -9.61
N GLU A 234 12.00 5.50 -9.79
CA GLU A 234 13.22 4.66 -9.87
C GLU A 234 13.40 3.70 -8.68
N ALA A 235 12.89 4.08 -7.51
CA ALA A 235 12.95 3.28 -6.29
C ALA A 235 12.18 1.95 -6.40
N VAL A 236 11.19 1.88 -7.29
CA VAL A 236 10.27 0.74 -7.41
C VAL A 236 10.09 0.26 -8.85
N TYR A 237 10.73 0.92 -9.82
CA TYR A 237 10.52 0.68 -11.24
C TYR A 237 11.83 0.82 -12.02
N ASN A 238 12.17 -0.21 -12.79
CA ASN A 238 13.18 -0.17 -13.82
C ASN A 238 12.55 -0.73 -15.12
N PRO A 239 12.59 0.01 -16.24
CA PRO A 239 11.90 -0.38 -17.46
C PRO A 239 12.41 -1.70 -18.04
N ASP A 240 13.73 -1.91 -18.06
CA ASP A 240 14.33 -3.13 -18.60
C ASP A 240 13.94 -4.35 -17.75
N TYR A 241 14.02 -4.21 -16.43
CA TYR A 241 13.57 -5.24 -15.49
C TYR A 241 12.08 -5.54 -15.68
N TYR A 242 11.25 -4.50 -15.76
CA TYR A 242 9.81 -4.66 -15.84
C TYR A 242 9.38 -5.32 -17.14
N MET A 243 9.96 -4.94 -18.30
CA MET A 243 9.69 -5.61 -19.57
C MET A 243 10.17 -7.06 -19.57
N LEU A 244 11.37 -7.32 -19.04
CA LEU A 244 11.95 -8.66 -18.99
C LEU A 244 11.08 -9.65 -18.20
N HIS A 245 10.48 -9.19 -17.11
CA HIS A 245 9.66 -10.02 -16.22
C HIS A 245 8.17 -9.98 -16.53
N ASN A 246 7.73 -9.13 -17.47
CA ASN A 246 6.34 -8.97 -17.88
C ASN A 246 6.25 -8.94 -19.42
N PRO A 247 6.53 -10.07 -20.10
CA PRO A 247 6.57 -10.12 -21.56
C PRO A 247 5.22 -9.78 -22.22
N ASP A 248 4.11 -10.02 -21.52
CA ASP A 248 2.76 -9.61 -21.92
C ASP A 248 2.64 -8.08 -22.03
N VAL A 249 3.22 -7.36 -21.06
CA VAL A 249 3.23 -5.90 -21.05
C VAL A 249 4.24 -5.36 -22.07
N ALA A 250 5.41 -5.99 -22.18
CA ALA A 250 6.44 -5.59 -23.15
C ALA A 250 5.92 -5.64 -24.58
N ALA A 251 5.13 -6.66 -24.94
CA ALA A 251 4.54 -6.79 -26.28
C ALA A 251 3.58 -5.66 -26.65
N VAL A 252 2.87 -5.08 -25.67
CA VAL A 252 1.85 -4.03 -25.90
C VAL A 252 2.40 -2.63 -25.65
N CYS A 253 3.28 -2.47 -24.67
CA CYS A 253 3.72 -1.17 -24.16
C CYS A 253 5.21 -0.90 -24.39
N GLY A 254 6.01 -1.92 -24.75
CA GLY A 254 7.47 -1.84 -24.89
C GLY A 254 7.98 -1.10 -26.13
N GLY A 255 7.14 -0.31 -26.78
CA GLY A 255 7.54 0.68 -27.79
C GLY A 255 7.52 2.13 -27.28
N SER A 256 7.00 2.38 -26.06
CA SER A 256 6.83 3.73 -25.52
C SER A 256 7.06 3.77 -24.02
N SER A 257 7.95 4.65 -23.58
CA SER A 257 8.19 4.93 -22.16
C SER A 257 6.92 5.27 -21.41
N ASP A 258 6.13 6.17 -21.97
CA ASP A 258 4.92 6.66 -21.31
C ASP A 258 3.87 5.56 -21.19
N SER A 259 3.74 4.71 -22.21
CA SER A 259 2.84 3.56 -22.18
C SER A 259 3.26 2.55 -21.12
N LEU A 260 4.56 2.18 -21.09
CA LEU A 260 5.09 1.18 -20.17
C LEU A 260 4.98 1.63 -18.70
N LEU A 261 5.37 2.87 -18.40
CA LEU A 261 5.27 3.41 -17.05
C LEU A 261 3.80 3.63 -16.66
N SER A 262 2.95 4.15 -17.55
CA SER A 262 1.50 4.28 -17.29
C SER A 262 0.87 2.93 -16.98
N HIS A 263 1.26 1.86 -17.68
CA HIS A 263 0.79 0.53 -17.37
C HIS A 263 1.19 0.11 -15.95
N PHE A 264 2.46 0.25 -15.58
CA PHE A 264 2.93 -0.08 -14.24
C PHE A 264 2.15 0.69 -13.16
N LEU A 265 1.92 1.98 -13.34
CA LEU A 265 1.22 2.84 -12.38
C LEU A 265 -0.28 2.53 -12.24
N ASN A 266 -0.94 2.12 -13.32
CA ASN A 266 -2.39 1.93 -13.35
C ASN A 266 -2.82 0.49 -13.05
N TYR A 267 -1.99 -0.48 -13.44
CA TYR A 267 -2.26 -1.91 -13.37
C TYR A 267 -1.19 -2.64 -12.55
N GLY A 268 0.08 -2.51 -12.93
CA GLY A 268 1.17 -3.29 -12.33
C GLY A 268 1.26 -3.18 -10.81
N MET A 269 1.19 -1.95 -10.27
CA MET A 269 1.19 -1.72 -8.82
C MET A 269 -0.01 -2.35 -8.09
N LYS A 270 -1.19 -2.38 -8.72
CA LYS A 270 -2.40 -2.98 -8.14
C LYS A 270 -2.35 -4.51 -8.18
N GLU A 271 -1.77 -5.05 -9.24
CA GLU A 271 -1.56 -6.49 -9.46
C GLU A 271 -0.39 -7.03 -8.62
N GLY A 272 0.42 -6.15 -8.04
CA GLY A 272 1.61 -6.53 -7.27
C GLY A 272 2.80 -6.94 -8.15
N ARG A 273 2.83 -6.54 -9.43
CA ARG A 273 3.93 -6.85 -10.34
C ARG A 273 5.22 -6.17 -9.88
N GLN A 274 6.29 -6.95 -9.80
CA GLN A 274 7.60 -6.43 -9.40
C GLN A 274 8.19 -5.53 -10.49
N GLY A 275 8.35 -4.24 -10.17
CA GLY A 275 8.88 -3.23 -11.10
C GLY A 275 10.42 -3.17 -11.15
N ILE A 276 11.10 -3.60 -10.09
CA ILE A 276 12.57 -3.61 -9.99
C ILE A 276 13.04 -4.70 -9.02
N VAL A 277 14.25 -5.22 -9.23
CA VAL A 277 14.83 -6.32 -8.44
C VAL A 277 14.91 -6.04 -6.92
N TYR A 278 15.12 -4.77 -6.51
CA TYR A 278 15.33 -4.42 -5.10
C TYR A 278 14.06 -4.02 -4.35
N PHE A 279 12.89 -4.04 -5.00
CA PHE A 279 11.60 -3.77 -4.37
C PHE A 279 10.60 -4.88 -4.72
N ASP A 280 10.15 -5.63 -3.73
CA ASP A 280 9.05 -6.59 -3.83
C ASP A 280 7.93 -6.16 -2.86
N VAL A 281 6.79 -5.76 -3.40
CA VAL A 281 5.66 -5.26 -2.61
C VAL A 281 5.12 -6.30 -1.62
N ASN A 282 5.18 -7.59 -1.95
CA ASN A 282 4.67 -8.65 -1.08
C ASN A 282 5.59 -8.83 0.11
N SER A 283 6.91 -8.87 -0.12
CA SER A 283 7.92 -8.85 0.94
C SER A 283 7.79 -7.60 1.82
N TYR A 284 7.62 -6.42 1.21
CA TYR A 284 7.48 -5.16 1.93
C TYR A 284 6.21 -5.12 2.79
N LYS A 285 5.06 -5.52 2.24
CA LYS A 285 3.79 -5.68 2.97
C LYS A 285 3.92 -6.65 4.13
N ARG A 286 4.52 -7.82 3.90
CA ARG A 286 4.68 -8.87 4.91
C ARG A 286 5.60 -8.42 6.05
N ARG A 287 6.64 -7.64 5.76
CA ARG A 287 7.60 -7.16 6.75
C ARG A 287 7.05 -6.09 7.70
N TYR A 288 6.21 -5.19 7.19
CA TYR A 288 5.85 -3.98 7.92
C TYR A 288 4.39 -3.99 8.42
N LYS A 289 4.21 -4.40 9.68
CA LYS A 289 2.91 -4.45 10.37
C LYS A 289 2.21 -3.09 10.41
N ASP A 290 2.95 -2.01 10.60
CA ASP A 290 2.40 -0.65 10.59
C ASP A 290 1.78 -0.28 9.24
N LEU A 291 2.39 -0.71 8.14
CA LEU A 291 1.85 -0.50 6.79
C LEU A 291 0.65 -1.40 6.53
N ARG A 292 0.65 -2.65 7.01
CA ARG A 292 -0.54 -3.52 6.93
C ARG A 292 -1.74 -2.90 7.65
N MET A 293 -1.53 -2.35 8.85
CA MET A 293 -2.58 -1.65 9.59
C MET A 293 -3.05 -0.36 8.88
N ALA A 294 -2.19 0.30 8.10
CA ALA A 294 -2.52 1.54 7.41
C ALA A 294 -3.20 1.32 6.04
N PHE A 295 -2.72 0.35 5.26
CA PHE A 295 -3.05 0.17 3.85
C PHE A 295 -3.84 -1.12 3.56
N GLY A 296 -3.76 -2.11 4.44
CA GLY A 296 -4.36 -3.43 4.20
C GLY A 296 -3.94 -4.03 2.87
N ASN A 297 -4.91 -4.26 1.97
CA ASN A 297 -4.69 -4.87 0.66
C ASN A 297 -4.45 -3.87 -0.48
N ASP A 298 -4.39 -2.56 -0.20
CA ASP A 298 -4.05 -1.57 -1.22
C ASP A 298 -2.54 -1.60 -1.54
N LEU A 299 -2.16 -2.52 -2.43
CA LEU A 299 -0.77 -2.71 -2.85
C LEU A 299 -0.14 -1.41 -3.40
N LYS A 300 -0.90 -0.58 -4.10
CA LYS A 300 -0.40 0.69 -4.66
C LYS A 300 0.10 1.63 -3.57
N SER A 301 -0.56 1.67 -2.41
CA SER A 301 -0.09 2.49 -1.28
C SER A 301 1.27 2.06 -0.73
N TYR A 302 1.64 0.78 -0.82
CA TYR A 302 2.97 0.30 -0.42
C TYR A 302 4.06 0.77 -1.39
N TYR A 303 3.82 0.73 -2.70
CA TYR A 303 4.73 1.30 -3.70
C TYR A 303 4.97 2.79 -3.44
N LEU A 304 3.88 3.55 -3.29
CA LEU A 304 3.97 5.00 -3.05
C LEU A 304 4.64 5.32 -1.72
N HIS A 305 4.36 4.55 -0.67
CA HIS A 305 5.05 4.73 0.61
C HIS A 305 6.56 4.58 0.45
N TYR A 306 7.03 3.57 -0.29
CA TYR A 306 8.47 3.39 -0.49
C TYR A 306 9.11 4.52 -1.31
N VAL A 307 8.43 4.97 -2.37
CA VAL A 307 8.86 6.11 -3.21
C VAL A 307 9.00 7.40 -2.40
N TYR A 308 8.06 7.69 -1.49
CA TYR A 308 8.07 8.97 -0.76
C TYR A 308 8.81 8.93 0.59
N TYR A 309 8.86 7.78 1.26
CA TYR A 309 9.31 7.69 2.65
C TYR A 309 10.24 6.50 2.89
N GLY A 310 9.90 5.31 2.36
CA GLY A 310 10.54 4.06 2.75
C GLY A 310 12.06 4.02 2.56
N GLN A 311 12.58 4.65 1.50
CA GLN A 311 14.04 4.77 1.30
C GLN A 311 14.69 5.63 2.39
N SER A 312 14.09 6.77 2.74
CA SER A 312 14.58 7.68 3.78
C SER A 312 14.44 7.10 5.20
N GLU A 313 13.48 6.21 5.41
CA GLU A 313 13.28 5.45 6.65
C GLU A 313 14.21 4.22 6.73
N HIS A 314 15.04 3.98 5.70
CA HIS A 314 15.92 2.81 5.59
C HIS A 314 15.17 1.48 5.68
N ARG A 315 13.94 1.42 5.14
CA ARG A 315 13.15 0.19 5.15
C ARG A 315 13.67 -0.81 4.12
N ILE A 316 13.69 -2.09 4.51
CA ILE A 316 14.05 -3.23 3.66
C ILE A 316 12.86 -3.59 2.80
N ALA A 317 13.00 -3.48 1.47
CA ALA A 317 11.89 -3.61 0.55
C ALA A 317 11.83 -4.89 -0.29
N SER A 318 12.75 -5.82 -0.11
CA SER A 318 12.76 -7.10 -0.82
C SER A 318 13.32 -8.22 0.05
N GLY A 319 13.38 -9.44 -0.49
CA GLY A 319 13.94 -10.61 0.20
C GLY A 319 13.00 -11.26 1.22
N PRO A 320 13.38 -12.45 1.74
CA PRO A 320 12.52 -13.24 2.60
C PRO A 320 12.12 -12.53 3.90
N VAL A 321 10.99 -12.96 4.48
CA VAL A 321 10.47 -12.48 5.76
C VAL A 321 10.25 -13.67 6.68
N ASP A 322 11.26 -13.99 7.48
CA ASP A 322 11.24 -15.14 8.38
C ASP A 322 10.53 -14.84 9.71
N ASN A 323 10.57 -13.59 10.16
CA ASN A 323 9.91 -13.14 11.39
C ASN A 323 8.66 -12.31 11.07
N PHE A 324 7.54 -12.99 10.86
CA PHE A 324 6.26 -12.35 10.57
C PHE A 324 5.57 -11.88 11.86
N ASP A 325 5.69 -10.59 12.16
CA ASP A 325 4.94 -9.94 13.26
C ASP A 325 3.50 -9.66 12.82
N ALA A 326 2.61 -10.62 13.06
CA ALA A 326 1.20 -10.55 12.68
C ALA A 326 0.41 -9.52 13.51
N VAL A 327 -0.66 -8.97 12.93
CA VAL A 327 -1.61 -8.11 13.66
C VAL A 327 -2.37 -8.92 14.72
N THR A 328 -2.42 -8.41 15.96
CA THR A 328 -3.19 -9.00 17.07
C THR A 328 -4.28 -8.07 17.60
N VAL A 329 -4.32 -6.83 17.11
CA VAL A 329 -5.26 -5.79 17.57
C VAL A 329 -6.41 -5.65 16.59
N TYR A 330 -7.63 -5.85 17.07
CA TYR A 330 -8.86 -5.68 16.29
C TYR A 330 -9.84 -4.77 17.05
N ASN A 331 -10.32 -3.71 16.38
CA ASN A 331 -11.20 -2.70 16.98
C ASN A 331 -10.71 -2.13 18.34
N GLY A 332 -9.39 -2.01 18.50
CA GLY A 332 -8.75 -1.43 19.69
C GLY A 332 -8.52 -2.41 20.83
N VAL A 333 -8.87 -3.69 20.67
CA VAL A 333 -8.62 -4.76 21.65
C VAL A 333 -7.45 -5.62 21.17
N ASP A 334 -6.48 -5.89 22.05
CA ASP A 334 -5.37 -6.81 21.78
C ASP A 334 -5.75 -8.25 22.15
N TYR A 335 -5.83 -9.10 21.14
CA TYR A 335 -6.20 -10.51 21.27
C TYR A 335 -4.99 -11.43 21.48
N SER A 336 -3.76 -10.91 21.54
CA SER A 336 -2.55 -11.70 21.76
C SER A 336 -2.61 -12.71 22.93
N PRO A 337 -3.34 -12.48 24.05
CA PRO A 337 -3.45 -13.48 25.12
C PRO A 337 -4.21 -14.76 24.72
N VAL A 338 -5.06 -14.71 23.69
CA VAL A 338 -5.89 -15.84 23.24
C VAL A 338 -5.72 -16.18 21.76
N TYR A 339 -4.88 -15.44 21.04
CA TYR A 339 -4.69 -15.56 19.60
C TYR A 339 -3.22 -15.48 19.21
N ASP A 340 -2.79 -16.41 18.36
CA ASP A 340 -1.53 -16.40 17.64
C ASP A 340 -1.80 -16.73 16.18
N TYR A 341 -1.37 -15.87 15.26
CA TYR A 341 -1.67 -16.02 13.83
C TYR A 341 -1.16 -17.35 13.29
N ASN A 342 0.11 -17.69 13.55
CA ASN A 342 0.74 -18.88 13.01
C ASN A 342 0.08 -20.16 13.54
N TYR A 343 -0.22 -20.20 14.85
CA TYR A 343 -0.96 -21.28 15.47
C TYR A 343 -2.34 -21.44 14.80
N TYR A 344 -3.08 -20.34 14.66
CA TYR A 344 -4.45 -20.38 14.17
C TYR A 344 -4.54 -20.85 12.72
N VAL A 345 -3.71 -20.32 11.82
CA VAL A 345 -3.74 -20.73 10.40
C VAL A 345 -3.16 -22.13 10.17
N ASN A 346 -2.24 -22.60 11.03
CA ASN A 346 -1.70 -23.96 10.95
C ASN A 346 -2.67 -24.99 11.53
N LYS A 347 -3.42 -24.64 12.58
CA LYS A 347 -4.43 -25.50 13.19
C LYS A 347 -5.69 -25.61 12.34
N TYR A 348 -6.05 -24.56 11.61
CA TYR A 348 -7.26 -24.48 10.80
C TYR A 348 -6.93 -24.21 9.32
N PRO A 349 -6.68 -25.27 8.51
CA PRO A 349 -6.30 -25.12 7.11
C PRO A 349 -7.32 -24.39 6.24
N ASP A 350 -8.61 -24.45 6.61
CA ASP A 350 -9.70 -23.72 5.95
C ASP A 350 -9.51 -22.19 6.03
N ILE A 351 -8.94 -21.71 7.14
CA ILE A 351 -8.63 -20.28 7.33
C ILE A 351 -7.52 -19.83 6.38
N ARG A 352 -6.45 -20.64 6.26
CA ARG A 352 -5.37 -20.34 5.31
C ARG A 352 -5.86 -20.39 3.86
N ALA A 353 -6.73 -21.34 3.52
CA ALA A 353 -7.33 -21.42 2.20
C ALA A 353 -8.22 -20.21 1.88
N ALA A 354 -8.96 -19.69 2.86
CA ALA A 354 -9.87 -18.56 2.68
C ALA A 354 -9.16 -17.20 2.61
N PHE A 355 -8.11 -16.98 3.40
CA PHE A 355 -7.52 -15.64 3.60
C PHE A 355 -6.06 -15.51 3.17
N GLY A 356 -5.38 -16.62 2.87
CA GLY A 356 -3.96 -16.61 2.52
C GLY A 356 -3.10 -15.97 3.62
N ASP A 357 -2.30 -14.97 3.25
CA ASP A 357 -1.39 -14.22 4.13
C ASP A 357 -2.01 -12.92 4.73
N ASP A 358 -3.32 -12.72 4.60
CA ASP A 358 -4.00 -11.54 5.17
C ASP A 358 -4.25 -11.71 6.68
N ASP A 359 -3.24 -11.36 7.49
CA ASP A 359 -3.29 -11.47 8.95
C ASP A 359 -4.43 -10.69 9.59
N MET A 360 -4.82 -9.54 9.02
CA MET A 360 -5.97 -8.77 9.51
C MET A 360 -7.29 -9.49 9.24
N ALA A 361 -7.47 -10.09 8.07
CA ALA A 361 -8.67 -10.88 7.76
C ALA A 361 -8.75 -12.15 8.62
N VAL A 362 -7.62 -12.83 8.85
CA VAL A 362 -7.53 -13.99 9.74
C VAL A 362 -7.91 -13.60 11.18
N LEU A 363 -7.37 -12.49 11.70
CA LEU A 363 -7.75 -12.00 13.03
C LEU A 363 -9.23 -11.61 13.09
N ALA A 364 -9.76 -10.92 12.07
CA ALA A 364 -11.17 -10.55 12.00
C ALA A 364 -12.07 -11.79 12.02
N HIS A 365 -11.69 -12.86 11.30
CA HIS A 365 -12.40 -14.13 11.35
C HIS A 365 -12.40 -14.71 12.77
N PHE A 366 -11.24 -14.82 13.42
CA PHE A 366 -11.15 -15.36 14.78
C PHE A 366 -12.09 -14.58 15.73
N VAL A 367 -12.10 -13.25 15.64
CA VAL A 367 -12.90 -12.40 16.53
C VAL A 367 -14.41 -12.49 16.24
N ASN A 368 -14.80 -12.51 14.98
CA ASN A 368 -16.20 -12.45 14.59
C ASN A 368 -16.89 -13.83 14.60
N TYR A 369 -16.13 -14.89 14.33
CA TYR A 369 -16.67 -16.25 14.17
C TYR A 369 -15.92 -17.26 15.05
N GLY A 370 -14.59 -17.32 14.94
CA GLY A 370 -13.78 -18.37 15.57
C GLY A 370 -13.98 -18.53 17.08
N MET A 371 -14.06 -17.43 17.83
CA MET A 371 -14.33 -17.47 19.27
C MET A 371 -15.70 -18.07 19.61
N GLY A 372 -16.74 -17.76 18.82
CA GLY A 372 -18.08 -18.31 19.01
C GLY A 372 -18.20 -19.78 18.58
N GLU A 373 -17.43 -20.17 17.57
CA GLU A 373 -17.32 -21.56 17.11
C GLU A 373 -16.48 -22.44 18.06
N GLY A 374 -15.81 -21.86 19.05
CA GLY A 374 -14.91 -22.58 19.95
C GLY A 374 -13.55 -22.93 19.33
N ARG A 375 -13.16 -22.26 18.24
CA ARG A 375 -11.83 -22.46 17.64
C ARG A 375 -10.74 -21.90 18.55
N ARG A 376 -9.70 -22.70 18.80
CA ARG A 376 -8.57 -22.38 19.68
C ARG A 376 -7.62 -21.42 18.99
N GLY A 377 -7.50 -20.20 19.51
CA GLY A 377 -6.70 -19.14 18.89
C GLY A 377 -5.19 -19.24 19.11
N ASN A 378 -4.74 -19.86 20.21
CA ASN A 378 -3.32 -20.11 20.49
C ASN A 378 -3.10 -21.38 21.32
N GLU A 379 -1.85 -21.77 21.52
CA GLU A 379 -1.49 -22.95 22.31
C GLU A 379 -1.70 -22.75 23.82
N ALA A 380 -1.62 -21.53 24.35
CA ALA A 380 -1.71 -21.30 25.79
C ALA A 380 -3.15 -21.32 26.34
N PHE A 381 -4.15 -21.04 25.49
CA PHE A 381 -5.55 -20.90 25.89
C PHE A 381 -6.42 -21.94 25.18
N ASP A 382 -6.97 -22.89 25.92
CA ASP A 382 -7.97 -23.85 25.48
C ASP A 382 -9.35 -23.48 26.05
N ILE A 383 -10.24 -23.04 25.16
CA ILE A 383 -11.60 -22.62 25.53
C ILE A 383 -12.38 -23.69 26.28
N ASN A 384 -12.21 -24.97 25.93
CA ASN A 384 -12.94 -26.06 26.56
C ASN A 384 -12.36 -26.34 27.96
N SER A 385 -11.03 -26.31 28.11
CA SER A 385 -10.41 -26.40 29.45
C SER A 385 -10.84 -25.25 30.35
N TYR A 386 -10.86 -24.02 29.82
CA TYR A 386 -11.26 -22.84 30.57
C TYR A 386 -12.73 -22.94 31.02
N ARG A 387 -13.64 -23.37 30.14
CA ARG A 387 -15.04 -23.63 30.50
C ARG A 387 -15.18 -24.73 31.55
N ASN A 388 -14.44 -25.84 31.42
CA ASN A 388 -14.52 -26.97 32.34
C ASN A 388 -14.02 -26.63 33.75
N ALA A 389 -13.01 -25.76 33.84
CA ALA A 389 -12.39 -25.38 35.11
C ALA A 389 -13.29 -24.49 36.00
N TYR A 390 -14.22 -23.73 35.41
CA TYR A 390 -14.85 -22.59 36.09
C TYR A 390 -16.38 -22.63 36.06
N SER A 391 -16.97 -23.07 37.17
CA SER A 391 -18.42 -23.18 37.35
C SER A 391 -19.13 -21.83 37.41
N ASP A 392 -18.48 -20.79 37.94
CA ASP A 392 -18.97 -19.42 37.93
C ASP A 392 -19.19 -18.89 36.50
N LEU A 393 -18.25 -19.19 35.60
CA LEU A 393 -18.37 -18.81 34.19
C LEU A 393 -19.44 -19.64 33.46
N ARG A 394 -19.59 -20.93 33.78
CA ARG A 394 -20.69 -21.75 33.25
C ARG A 394 -22.06 -21.27 33.70
N ALA A 395 -22.17 -20.86 34.96
CA ALA A 395 -23.39 -20.23 35.47
C ALA A 395 -23.71 -18.93 34.72
N ALA A 396 -22.70 -18.07 34.52
CA ALA A 396 -22.87 -16.76 33.89
C ALA A 396 -23.10 -16.82 32.37
N PHE A 397 -22.31 -17.61 31.65
CA PHE A 397 -22.21 -17.57 30.19
C PHE A 397 -22.82 -18.79 29.49
N GLY A 398 -22.99 -19.91 30.20
CA GLY A 398 -23.48 -21.16 29.60
C GLY A 398 -22.63 -21.59 28.41
N MET A 399 -23.25 -21.67 27.22
CA MET A 399 -22.61 -22.10 25.98
C MET A 399 -22.11 -20.93 25.10
N ASP A 400 -22.18 -19.68 25.56
CA ASP A 400 -21.61 -18.54 24.84
C ASP A 400 -20.07 -18.55 24.98
N LEU A 401 -19.41 -19.34 24.14
CA LEU A 401 -17.95 -19.53 24.15
C LEU A 401 -17.19 -18.23 23.95
N LYS A 402 -17.75 -17.25 23.24
CA LYS A 402 -17.13 -15.95 23.03
C LYS A 402 -16.96 -15.19 24.35
N GLN A 403 -17.90 -15.31 25.28
CA GLN A 403 -17.79 -14.64 26.58
C GLN A 403 -16.64 -15.16 27.44
N TYR A 404 -16.28 -16.44 27.33
CA TYR A 404 -15.13 -16.99 28.05
C TYR A 404 -13.80 -16.43 27.54
N TYR A 405 -13.66 -16.26 26.22
CA TYR A 405 -12.52 -15.57 25.62
C TYR A 405 -12.42 -14.12 26.11
N LEU A 406 -13.53 -13.38 26.07
CA LEU A 406 -13.58 -12.00 26.54
C LEU A 406 -13.30 -11.91 28.05
N HIS A 407 -13.83 -12.81 28.84
CA HIS A 407 -13.56 -12.88 30.28
C HIS A 407 -12.07 -13.05 30.54
N TYR A 408 -11.38 -13.97 29.85
CA TYR A 408 -9.95 -14.13 30.04
C TYR A 408 -9.15 -12.88 29.66
N LEU A 409 -9.53 -12.21 28.57
CA LEU A 409 -8.90 -10.96 28.11
C LEU A 409 -9.04 -9.82 29.12
N TYR A 410 -10.21 -9.67 29.76
CA TYR A 410 -10.49 -8.54 30.64
C TYR A 410 -10.26 -8.81 32.13
N ALA A 411 -10.32 -10.07 32.58
CA ALA A 411 -10.25 -10.43 34.00
C ALA A 411 -9.45 -11.72 34.26
N GLY A 412 -9.73 -12.80 33.53
CA GLY A 412 -9.16 -14.12 33.85
C GLY A 412 -7.64 -14.18 33.90
N LYS A 413 -6.95 -13.37 33.08
CA LYS A 413 -5.49 -13.24 33.12
C LYS A 413 -4.98 -12.64 34.44
N SER A 414 -5.62 -11.57 34.94
CA SER A 414 -5.22 -10.95 36.22
C SER A 414 -5.62 -11.82 37.43
N GLU A 415 -6.70 -12.58 37.29
CA GLU A 415 -7.14 -13.59 38.27
C GLU A 415 -6.25 -14.85 38.29
N LYS A 416 -5.32 -14.99 37.33
CA LYS A 416 -4.43 -16.16 37.18
C LYS A 416 -5.19 -17.46 36.99
N ARG A 417 -6.30 -17.42 36.25
CA ARG A 417 -7.08 -18.60 35.93
C ARG A 417 -6.31 -19.58 35.05
N VAL A 418 -6.50 -20.88 35.27
CA VAL A 418 -5.99 -22.00 34.49
C VAL A 418 -6.64 -22.00 33.12
N THR A 419 -5.85 -21.99 32.06
CA THR A 419 -6.32 -21.81 30.68
C THR A 419 -6.27 -23.07 29.83
N SER A 420 -5.67 -24.16 30.31
CA SER A 420 -5.48 -25.39 29.53
C SER A 420 -5.31 -26.61 30.42
N GLY A 421 -5.57 -27.80 29.88
CA GLY A 421 -5.26 -29.09 30.52
C GLY A 421 -6.36 -29.64 31.44
N VAL A 422 -7.47 -28.91 31.59
CA VAL A 422 -8.64 -29.38 32.34
C VAL A 422 -9.58 -30.12 31.39
N THR A 423 -9.62 -31.45 31.47
CA THR A 423 -10.44 -32.30 30.58
C THR A 423 -11.80 -32.63 31.18
N GLU A 424 -11.86 -32.78 32.51
CA GLU A 424 -13.08 -33.09 33.25
C GLU A 424 -13.74 -31.83 33.82
N LEU A 425 -15.05 -31.90 34.01
CA LEU A 425 -15.83 -30.80 34.54
C LEU A 425 -15.54 -30.60 36.04
N VAL A 426 -15.07 -29.41 36.42
CA VAL A 426 -14.76 -29.07 37.81
C VAL A 426 -15.95 -28.36 38.44
N ASN A 427 -16.41 -28.84 39.60
CA ASN A 427 -17.54 -28.31 40.36
C ASN A 427 -18.82 -28.11 39.52
N PRO A 428 -19.46 -29.19 39.04
CA PRO A 428 -20.70 -29.09 38.25
C PRO A 428 -21.78 -28.29 38.98
N LEU A 429 -22.62 -27.57 38.23
CA LEU A 429 -23.68 -26.74 38.80
C LEU A 429 -24.71 -27.57 39.58
N THR A 430 -25.09 -27.09 40.76
CA THR A 430 -26.18 -27.64 41.59
C THR A 430 -27.31 -26.64 41.84
N VAL A 431 -27.08 -25.36 41.54
CA VAL A 431 -28.05 -24.28 41.79
C VAL A 431 -28.85 -24.00 40.52
N TYR A 432 -30.17 -24.10 40.61
CA TYR A 432 -31.09 -23.78 39.53
C TYR A 432 -32.19 -22.85 40.03
N ASN A 433 -32.39 -21.71 39.35
CA ASN A 433 -33.36 -20.67 39.75
C ASN A 433 -33.27 -20.26 41.24
N GLY A 434 -32.05 -20.19 41.78
CA GLY A 434 -31.79 -19.78 43.16
C GLY A 434 -31.95 -20.88 44.22
N VAL A 435 -32.33 -22.09 43.83
CA VAL A 435 -32.45 -23.24 44.73
C VAL A 435 -31.23 -24.16 44.55
N ASP A 436 -30.57 -24.52 45.65
CA ASP A 436 -29.48 -25.50 45.64
C ASP A 436 -30.01 -26.93 45.75
N TYR A 437 -29.81 -27.72 44.70
CA TYR A 437 -30.22 -29.11 44.61
C TYR A 437 -29.12 -30.09 45.04
N SER A 438 -27.98 -29.63 45.57
CA SER A 438 -26.83 -30.47 45.94
C SER A 438 -27.17 -31.64 46.87
N SER A 439 -28.22 -31.51 47.70
CA SER A 439 -28.66 -32.61 48.57
C SER A 439 -29.39 -33.75 47.87
N VAL A 440 -29.92 -33.52 46.67
CA VAL A 440 -30.69 -34.52 45.90
C VAL A 440 -30.13 -34.78 44.50
N TYR A 441 -29.10 -34.03 44.10
CA TYR A 441 -28.52 -34.06 42.76
C TYR A 441 -26.99 -34.09 42.83
N ASP A 442 -26.40 -35.01 42.05
CA ASP A 442 -24.98 -35.03 41.73
C ASP A 442 -24.85 -35.26 40.21
N TYR A 443 -24.18 -34.34 39.53
CA TYR A 443 -24.06 -34.36 38.07
C TYR A 443 -23.46 -35.68 37.55
N ASN A 444 -22.34 -36.12 38.12
CA ASN A 444 -21.64 -37.32 37.66
C ASN A 444 -22.47 -38.57 37.91
N TYR A 445 -23.12 -38.67 39.06
CA TYR A 445 -24.04 -39.75 39.38
C TYR A 445 -25.20 -39.78 38.37
N TYR A 446 -25.83 -38.64 38.13
CA TYR A 446 -27.02 -38.54 37.30
C TYR A 446 -26.74 -38.92 35.84
N ILE A 447 -25.66 -38.41 35.23
CA ILE A 447 -25.32 -38.75 33.83
C ILE A 447 -24.83 -40.19 33.67
N ASN A 448 -24.23 -40.78 34.71
CA ASN A 448 -23.77 -42.17 34.68
C ASN A 448 -24.92 -43.16 34.88
N LEU A 449 -25.91 -42.79 35.70
CA LEU A 449 -27.11 -43.59 35.91
C LEU A 449 -28.07 -43.52 34.71
N TYR A 450 -28.11 -42.39 34.02
CA TYR A 450 -29.01 -42.13 32.88
C TYR A 450 -28.24 -41.82 31.60
N PRO A 451 -27.83 -42.85 30.83
CA PRO A 451 -27.06 -42.66 29.59
C PRO A 451 -27.77 -41.82 28.51
N ASP A 452 -29.12 -41.79 28.52
CA ASP A 452 -29.93 -40.94 27.64
C ASP A 452 -29.66 -39.45 27.88
N ILE A 453 -29.48 -39.05 29.14
CA ILE A 453 -29.16 -37.67 29.52
C ILE A 453 -27.76 -37.29 29.07
N ARG A 454 -26.79 -38.20 29.24
CA ARG A 454 -25.42 -38.01 28.75
C ARG A 454 -25.38 -37.84 27.23
N ALA A 455 -26.15 -38.65 26.51
CA ALA A 455 -26.27 -38.55 25.06
C ALA A 455 -26.95 -37.24 24.61
N ALA A 456 -27.94 -36.77 25.35
CA ALA A 456 -28.70 -35.56 25.01
C ALA A 456 -27.92 -34.27 25.27
N PHE A 457 -27.17 -34.17 26.38
CA PHE A 457 -26.60 -32.89 26.84
C PHE A 457 -25.07 -32.87 26.93
N GLY A 458 -24.39 -34.01 26.81
CA GLY A 458 -22.94 -34.10 26.90
C GLY A 458 -22.39 -33.49 28.20
N ASN A 459 -21.53 -32.47 28.08
CA ASN A 459 -20.88 -31.76 29.20
C ASN A 459 -21.53 -30.40 29.53
N ASP A 460 -22.81 -30.21 29.19
CA ASP A 460 -23.61 -29.06 29.62
C ASP A 460 -24.28 -29.34 30.98
N ASP A 461 -23.53 -29.12 32.06
CA ASP A 461 -24.03 -29.32 33.43
C ASP A 461 -25.24 -28.46 33.76
N ARG A 462 -25.35 -27.27 33.16
CA ARG A 462 -26.55 -26.43 33.30
C ARG A 462 -27.76 -27.08 32.65
N ALA A 463 -27.62 -27.65 31.46
CA ALA A 463 -28.71 -28.34 30.78
C ALA A 463 -29.09 -29.65 31.49
N VAL A 464 -28.10 -30.41 31.99
CA VAL A 464 -28.35 -31.62 32.78
C VAL A 464 -29.07 -31.29 34.08
N LEU A 465 -28.65 -30.25 34.82
CA LEU A 465 -29.33 -29.78 36.01
C LEU A 465 -30.76 -29.32 35.70
N ALA A 466 -30.94 -28.52 34.64
CA ALA A 466 -32.26 -28.07 34.21
C ALA A 466 -33.18 -29.26 33.86
N HIS A 467 -32.65 -30.29 33.20
CA HIS A 467 -33.40 -31.51 32.93
C HIS A 467 -33.80 -32.21 34.23
N PHE A 468 -32.87 -32.41 35.16
CA PHE A 468 -33.19 -33.04 36.45
C PHE A 468 -34.33 -32.30 37.17
N VAL A 469 -34.26 -30.97 37.25
CA VAL A 469 -35.26 -30.16 37.95
C VAL A 469 -36.62 -30.13 37.24
N ASN A 470 -36.63 -30.01 35.91
CA ASN A 470 -37.87 -29.82 35.15
C ASN A 470 -38.54 -31.12 34.73
N CYS A 471 -37.77 -32.19 34.52
CA CYS A 471 -38.26 -33.48 34.03
C CYS A 471 -37.92 -34.62 34.98
N GLY A 472 -36.64 -34.77 35.34
CA GLY A 472 -36.14 -35.91 36.13
C GLY A 472 -36.86 -36.11 37.46
N MET A 473 -37.09 -35.03 38.21
CA MET A 473 -37.83 -35.05 39.47
C MET A 473 -39.29 -35.52 39.29
N ALA A 474 -39.96 -35.09 38.21
CA ALA A 474 -41.34 -35.51 37.92
C ALA A 474 -41.42 -36.97 37.43
N GLU A 475 -40.38 -37.45 36.77
CA GLU A 475 -40.23 -38.84 36.33
C GLU A 475 -39.82 -39.78 37.48
N GLY A 476 -39.48 -39.25 38.66
CA GLY A 476 -38.97 -40.03 39.79
C GLY A 476 -37.53 -40.53 39.58
N ARG A 477 -36.77 -39.94 38.65
CA ARG A 477 -35.36 -40.29 38.42
C ARG A 477 -34.50 -39.91 39.63
N ARG A 478 -33.57 -40.78 40.03
CA ARG A 478 -32.69 -40.62 41.18
C ARG A 478 -31.52 -39.67 40.86
N GLY A 479 -31.46 -38.54 41.56
CA GLY A 479 -30.47 -37.49 41.28
C GLY A 479 -29.09 -37.71 41.90
N ASN A 480 -28.96 -38.44 43.01
CA ASN A 480 -27.67 -38.76 43.63
C ASN A 480 -27.68 -40.12 44.37
N ALA A 481 -26.51 -40.52 44.86
CA ALA A 481 -26.34 -41.79 45.56
C ALA A 481 -26.96 -41.82 46.97
N THR A 482 -27.12 -40.67 47.64
CA THR A 482 -27.50 -40.61 49.06
C THR A 482 -28.99 -40.39 49.30
N PHE A 483 -29.71 -39.85 48.32
CA PHE A 483 -31.15 -39.63 48.37
C PHE A 483 -31.88 -40.50 47.33
N ASP A 484 -32.76 -41.37 47.81
CA ASP A 484 -33.66 -42.16 46.98
C ASP A 484 -35.10 -41.70 47.21
N VAL A 485 -35.70 -41.07 46.20
CA VAL A 485 -37.04 -40.48 46.32
C VAL A 485 -38.13 -41.53 46.57
N ALA A 486 -37.97 -42.74 46.05
CA ALA A 486 -38.93 -43.83 46.27
C ALA A 486 -38.82 -44.35 47.71
N ALA A 487 -37.60 -44.49 48.24
CA ALA A 487 -37.40 -44.83 49.65
C ALA A 487 -37.93 -43.74 50.58
N TYR A 488 -37.68 -42.47 50.25
CA TYR A 488 -38.19 -41.33 51.02
C TYR A 488 -39.72 -41.29 51.06
N ARG A 489 -40.37 -41.45 49.90
CA ARG A 489 -41.82 -41.63 49.80
C ARG A 489 -42.31 -42.78 50.67
N ASN A 490 -41.72 -43.97 50.53
CA ASN A 490 -42.20 -45.17 51.22
C ASN A 490 -42.01 -45.12 52.75
N LYS A 491 -41.04 -44.35 53.24
CA LYS A 491 -40.75 -44.18 54.67
C LYS A 491 -41.76 -43.26 55.38
N TYR A 492 -42.27 -42.23 54.70
CA TYR A 492 -43.06 -41.16 55.32
C TYR A 492 -44.52 -41.16 54.84
N ALA A 493 -45.41 -41.74 55.64
CA ALA A 493 -46.83 -41.88 55.32
C ALA A 493 -47.56 -40.53 55.18
N ASP A 494 -47.15 -39.51 55.94
CA ASP A 494 -47.67 -38.15 55.84
C ASP A 494 -47.34 -37.52 54.47
N LEU A 495 -46.14 -37.73 53.96
CA LEU A 495 -45.75 -37.27 52.62
C LEU A 495 -46.47 -38.05 51.52
N GLN A 496 -46.74 -39.35 51.72
CA GLN A 496 -47.57 -40.14 50.80
C GLN A 496 -48.98 -39.57 50.70
N GLN A 497 -49.57 -39.20 51.83
CA GLN A 497 -50.88 -38.59 51.88
C GLN A 497 -50.89 -37.20 51.24
N ALA A 498 -49.82 -36.42 51.40
CA ALA A 498 -49.71 -35.06 50.86
C ALA A 498 -49.47 -35.03 49.34
N PHE A 499 -48.53 -35.84 48.83
CA PHE A 499 -48.05 -35.74 47.44
C PHE A 499 -48.55 -36.87 46.53
N GLY A 500 -48.98 -38.01 47.08
CA GLY A 500 -49.45 -39.14 46.27
C GLY A 500 -48.41 -39.59 45.23
N ASN A 501 -48.73 -39.43 43.94
CA ASN A 501 -47.86 -39.77 42.81
C ASN A 501 -47.01 -38.59 42.28
N ASP A 502 -47.07 -37.43 42.92
CA ASP A 502 -46.22 -36.29 42.56
C ASP A 502 -44.79 -36.52 43.09
N TRP A 503 -43.95 -37.15 42.27
CA TRP A 503 -42.55 -37.39 42.57
C TRP A 503 -41.77 -36.10 42.85
N LYS A 504 -42.14 -35.00 42.17
CA LYS A 504 -41.45 -33.71 42.33
C LYS A 504 -41.69 -33.13 43.71
N GLY A 505 -42.90 -33.24 44.24
CA GLY A 505 -43.25 -32.80 45.59
C GLY A 505 -42.37 -33.40 46.69
N TYR A 506 -42.01 -34.69 46.60
CA TYR A 506 -41.09 -35.32 47.57
C TYR A 506 -39.68 -34.76 47.50
N TYR A 507 -39.16 -34.48 46.31
CA TYR A 507 -37.86 -33.84 46.13
C TYR A 507 -37.86 -32.42 46.69
N GLU A 508 -38.87 -31.61 46.35
CA GLU A 508 -39.00 -30.24 46.83
C GLU A 508 -39.14 -30.19 48.36
N HIS A 509 -39.92 -31.11 48.94
CA HIS A 509 -40.02 -31.25 50.39
C HIS A 509 -38.66 -31.56 51.02
N TYR A 510 -37.91 -32.51 50.47
CA TYR A 510 -36.61 -32.87 51.06
C TYR A 510 -35.61 -31.71 51.00
N VAL A 511 -35.56 -31.00 49.85
CA VAL A 511 -34.67 -29.85 49.65
C VAL A 511 -35.03 -28.69 50.60
N GLN A 512 -36.32 -28.42 50.83
CA GLN A 512 -36.77 -27.28 51.62
C GLN A 512 -36.86 -27.58 53.13
N TYR A 513 -37.36 -28.76 53.51
CA TYR A 513 -37.75 -29.08 54.89
C TYR A 513 -37.15 -30.39 55.40
N GLY A 514 -37.18 -31.46 54.59
CA GLY A 514 -36.89 -32.81 55.06
C GLY A 514 -35.53 -32.96 55.75
N ARG A 515 -34.50 -32.28 55.24
CA ARG A 515 -33.17 -32.27 55.88
C ARG A 515 -33.17 -31.62 57.26
N LEU A 516 -33.90 -30.51 57.41
CA LEU A 516 -34.00 -29.78 58.68
C LEU A 516 -34.82 -30.55 59.71
N GLU A 517 -35.77 -31.36 59.24
CA GLU A 517 -36.60 -32.24 60.06
C GLU A 517 -35.89 -33.55 60.45
N GLY A 518 -34.65 -33.78 59.98
CA GLY A 518 -33.90 -35.01 60.24
C GLY A 518 -34.47 -36.25 59.52
N ARG A 519 -35.20 -36.03 58.42
CA ARG A 519 -35.88 -37.09 57.66
C ARG A 519 -35.00 -37.78 56.63
#